data_AF-A0ABD1ADK3-F1
#
_entry.id   AF-A0ABD1ADK3-F1
#
_cell.length_a   1.000
_cell.length_b   1.000
_cell.length_c   1.000
_cell.angle_alpha   90.00
_cell.angle_beta   90.00
_cell.angle_gamma   90.00
#
_symmetry.space_group_name_H-M   'P 1'
#
loop_
_entity.id
_entity.type
_entity.pdbx_description
1 polymer ?
#
loop_
_entity_poly.entity_id
_entity_poly.type
_entity_poly.pdbx_seq_one_letter_code
_entity_poly.pdbx_strand_id
1 'polypeptide(L)'
;MKLIRNPRFTSLLKCVSQLSLETLSKPPISETGFLLCCTQNPRSLATQRTAAGDEVSSEKSSVKKTRNGTRITPRFRKLAEEAMLNYFYSTRGLQYMIAESMSKNSPIFIDNLLKKVSCVAASDINQCITRYLRFHPVNEFEPFLESSGLKPMEYTLLVPSDKIFLNEDAFLLENHHVLCYCGVDPKKIGKIFKEAREVFGYETGVLASKIKGYEDLGFSRLFLSKLIVSSPSILIGNTNLEMAKFLNRLKSVGFDFDWVMENLSEEAPCDWISVNRVLSLLKEICFDEDELCGLIRKCPRLVFENSGKWTLILAGFETKLGSSRSELCSLFQKFPQIQVEKCVLNLRHCFLFLKEIEILRNRILITKKSKK
;
A
#
# COMPACT_ATOMS: atom_id res chain seq x y z
N MET A 1 38.64 7.46 -7.89
CA MET A 1 38.79 6.02 -7.57
C MET A 1 37.54 5.28 -8.03
N LYS A 2 37.66 4.18 -8.79
CA LYS A 2 36.51 3.39 -9.26
C LYS A 2 35.73 2.85 -8.05
N LEU A 3 34.44 3.21 -7.93
CA LEU A 3 33.51 2.82 -6.86
C LEU A 3 33.53 1.31 -6.55
N ILE A 4 33.83 0.49 -7.55
CA ILE A 4 33.94 -0.98 -7.48
C ILE A 4 35.03 -1.44 -6.48
N ARG A 5 36.01 -0.60 -6.13
CA ARG A 5 37.10 -0.93 -5.19
C ARG A 5 36.78 -0.68 -3.71
N ASN A 6 35.67 -0.05 -3.35
CA ASN A 6 35.27 0.08 -1.94
C ASN A 6 34.45 -1.17 -1.54
N PRO A 7 34.97 -2.08 -0.70
CA PRO A 7 34.30 -3.35 -0.38
C PRO A 7 32.89 -3.18 0.22
N ARG A 8 32.61 -2.08 0.93
CA ARG A 8 31.27 -1.77 1.43
C ARG A 8 30.32 -1.40 0.29
N PHE A 9 30.74 -0.52 -0.61
CA PHE A 9 29.98 -0.13 -1.80
C PHE A 9 29.76 -1.33 -2.76
N THR A 10 30.76 -2.20 -2.94
CA THR A 10 30.64 -3.41 -3.76
C THR A 10 29.67 -4.42 -3.15
N SER A 11 29.61 -4.52 -1.81
CA SER A 11 28.65 -5.39 -1.11
C SER A 11 27.21 -4.88 -1.23
N LEU A 12 27.00 -3.56 -1.12
CA LEU A 12 25.72 -2.91 -1.37
C LEU A 12 25.27 -3.13 -2.82
N LEU A 13 26.17 -2.95 -3.79
CA LEU A 13 25.89 -3.21 -5.21
C LEU A 13 25.55 -4.66 -5.55
N LYS A 14 26.20 -5.62 -4.91
CA LYS A 14 25.87 -7.05 -5.05
C LYS A 14 24.47 -7.34 -4.52
N CYS A 15 24.09 -6.76 -3.38
CA CYS A 15 22.74 -6.87 -2.82
C CYS A 15 21.69 -6.19 -3.71
N VAL A 16 21.98 -5.01 -4.26
CA VAL A 16 21.11 -4.33 -5.25
C VAL A 16 20.96 -5.15 -6.52
N SER A 17 22.01 -5.85 -6.95
CA SER A 17 21.93 -6.75 -8.11
C SER A 17 21.07 -7.98 -7.85
N GLN A 18 20.97 -8.46 -6.61
CA GLN A 18 20.06 -9.54 -6.20
C GLN A 18 18.61 -9.05 -6.12
N LEU A 19 18.36 -7.88 -5.52
CA LEU A 19 17.03 -7.24 -5.49
C LEU A 19 16.53 -6.90 -6.89
N SER A 20 17.43 -6.41 -7.75
CA SER A 20 17.16 -6.20 -9.17
C SER A 20 16.89 -7.52 -9.87
N LEU A 21 17.57 -8.63 -9.54
CA LEU A 21 17.26 -9.94 -10.11
C LEU A 21 15.88 -10.45 -9.66
N GLU A 22 15.50 -10.31 -8.39
CA GLU A 22 14.19 -10.77 -7.89
C GLU A 22 13.02 -9.96 -8.45
N THR A 23 13.20 -8.65 -8.63
CA THR A 23 12.21 -7.79 -9.32
C THR A 23 12.24 -7.94 -10.85
N LEU A 24 13.28 -8.57 -11.41
CA LEU A 24 13.48 -8.79 -12.86
C LEU A 24 13.17 -10.25 -13.31
N SER A 25 13.16 -11.21 -12.39
CA SER A 25 12.93 -12.65 -12.67
C SER A 25 11.54 -13.15 -12.30
N LYS A 26 10.74 -12.37 -11.57
CA LYS A 26 9.30 -12.62 -11.47
C LYS A 26 8.58 -11.84 -12.58
N PRO A 27 7.92 -12.50 -13.55
CA PRO A 27 6.78 -11.83 -14.19
C PRO A 27 5.77 -11.52 -13.07
N PRO A 28 4.90 -10.51 -13.21
CA PRO A 28 3.77 -10.42 -12.31
C PRO A 28 2.98 -11.72 -12.48
N ILE A 29 3.06 -12.61 -11.50
CA ILE A 29 2.00 -13.60 -11.29
C ILE A 29 0.83 -12.78 -10.77
N SER A 30 0.16 -12.11 -11.71
CA SER A 30 -1.24 -11.80 -11.64
C SER A 30 -1.92 -13.09 -12.05
N GLU A 31 -2.15 -13.99 -11.08
CA GLU A 31 -3.34 -14.82 -11.24
C GLU A 31 -4.54 -13.87 -11.19
N THR A 32 -5.46 -14.10 -12.14
CA THR A 32 -6.67 -13.33 -12.44
C THR A 32 -6.44 -12.10 -13.33
N GLY A 33 -6.70 -12.31 -14.62
CA GLY A 33 -6.49 -11.35 -15.71
C GLY A 33 -7.49 -10.20 -15.74
N PHE A 34 -6.99 -9.07 -16.21
CA PHE A 34 -7.79 -8.05 -16.89
C PHE A 34 -7.22 -7.88 -18.30
N LEU A 35 -7.98 -8.33 -19.28
CA LEU A 35 -7.77 -8.08 -20.69
C LEU A 35 -8.10 -6.61 -21.00
N LEU A 36 -7.08 -5.77 -21.13
CA LEU A 36 -7.16 -4.55 -21.93
C LEU A 36 -6.84 -4.93 -23.37
N CYS A 37 -7.88 -5.25 -24.13
CA CYS A 37 -7.78 -5.52 -25.56
C CYS A 37 -7.51 -4.20 -26.29
N CYS A 38 -6.25 -3.87 -26.50
CA CYS A 38 -5.85 -2.88 -27.51
C CYS A 38 -5.92 -3.54 -28.88
N THR A 39 -7.09 -3.51 -29.53
CA THR A 39 -7.20 -3.82 -30.95
C THR A 39 -6.68 -2.64 -31.76
N GLN A 40 -5.53 -2.82 -32.38
CA GLN A 40 -5.09 -1.99 -33.50
C GLN A 40 -5.98 -2.30 -34.72
N ASN A 41 -6.43 -1.27 -35.44
CA ASN A 41 -6.53 -1.29 -36.90
C ASN A 41 -6.77 0.12 -37.48
N PRO A 42 -6.54 0.32 -38.79
CA PRO A 42 -5.71 1.41 -39.29
C PRO A 42 -6.46 2.62 -39.86
N ARG A 43 -5.67 3.66 -40.14
CA ARG A 43 -5.93 4.90 -40.89
C ARG A 43 -7.10 4.86 -41.88
N SER A 44 -7.94 5.90 -41.83
CA SER A 44 -8.45 6.60 -43.01
C SER A 44 -8.66 8.09 -42.71
N LEU A 45 -8.20 8.93 -43.63
CA LEU A 45 -8.39 10.38 -43.64
C LEU A 45 -9.84 10.70 -44.04
N ALA A 46 -10.51 11.60 -43.31
CA ALA A 46 -11.55 12.45 -43.87
C ALA A 46 -11.70 13.73 -43.02
N THR A 47 -11.62 14.86 -43.71
CA THR A 47 -11.75 16.23 -43.23
C THR A 47 -13.19 16.56 -42.83
N GLN A 48 -13.42 17.22 -41.68
CA GLN A 48 -14.37 18.34 -41.55
C GLN A 48 -14.23 19.08 -40.22
N ARG A 49 -14.58 20.38 -40.26
CA ARG A 49 -14.25 21.46 -39.31
C ARG A 49 -15.30 21.61 -38.19
N THR A 50 -14.82 22.06 -37.01
CA THR A 50 -15.43 22.96 -35.99
C THR A 50 -16.91 22.78 -35.61
N ALA A 51 -17.21 22.43 -34.34
CA ALA A 51 -17.48 23.37 -33.21
C ALA A 51 -18.04 22.63 -31.97
N ALA A 52 -17.64 23.12 -30.80
CA ALA A 52 -18.05 22.90 -29.40
C ALA A 52 -19.26 22.01 -29.02
N GLY A 53 -19.08 21.21 -27.95
CA GLY A 53 -20.08 20.97 -26.89
C GLY A 53 -20.49 19.51 -26.63
N ASP A 54 -20.05 18.97 -25.49
CA ASP A 54 -20.53 17.80 -24.74
C ASP A 54 -20.62 16.41 -25.39
N GLU A 55 -19.77 15.47 -24.94
CA GLU A 55 -20.16 14.04 -24.83
C GLU A 55 -19.58 13.37 -23.57
N VAL A 56 -20.51 12.97 -22.70
CA VAL A 56 -20.35 12.10 -21.53
C VAL A 56 -20.01 10.68 -21.99
N SER A 57 -18.89 10.12 -21.51
CA SER A 57 -18.58 8.71 -21.69
C SER A 57 -19.40 7.84 -20.75
N SER A 58 -20.34 7.13 -21.35
CA SER A 58 -21.24 6.14 -20.75
C SER A 58 -20.48 4.94 -20.17
N GLU A 59 -20.31 4.90 -18.85
CA GLU A 59 -20.14 3.65 -18.11
C GLU A 59 -21.52 2.99 -17.93
N LYS A 60 -21.69 1.80 -18.51
CA LYS A 60 -22.90 0.98 -18.37
C LYS A 60 -23.14 0.64 -16.89
N SER A 61 -23.97 1.43 -16.22
CA SER A 61 -24.42 1.15 -14.85
C SER A 61 -25.31 -0.11 -14.82
N SER A 62 -24.77 -1.21 -14.31
CA SER A 62 -25.61 -2.34 -13.92
C SER A 62 -26.42 -1.91 -12.69
N VAL A 63 -27.73 -1.81 -12.84
CA VAL A 63 -28.62 -1.42 -11.74
C VAL A 63 -28.58 -2.52 -10.68
N LYS A 64 -27.97 -2.26 -9.51
CA LYS A 64 -27.94 -3.18 -8.38
C LYS A 64 -29.38 -3.40 -7.86
N LYS A 65 -29.83 -4.66 -7.82
CA LYS A 65 -31.19 -5.06 -7.44
C LYS A 65 -31.16 -6.05 -6.26
N THR A 66 -32.21 -6.03 -5.45
CA THR A 66 -32.48 -7.05 -4.41
C THR A 66 -32.90 -8.39 -5.04
N ARG A 67 -33.06 -9.43 -4.22
CA ARG A 67 -33.54 -10.76 -4.69
C ARG A 67 -34.85 -10.69 -5.49
N ASN A 68 -35.73 -9.75 -5.14
CA ASN A 68 -37.04 -9.58 -5.77
C ASN A 68 -37.02 -8.57 -6.94
N GLY A 69 -35.84 -8.10 -7.36
CA GLY A 69 -35.69 -7.17 -8.50
C GLY A 69 -35.82 -5.69 -8.15
N THR A 70 -36.04 -5.33 -6.87
CA THR A 70 -36.16 -3.94 -6.42
C THR A 70 -34.82 -3.22 -6.51
N ARG A 71 -34.79 -2.02 -7.10
CA ARG A 71 -33.57 -1.20 -7.22
C ARG A 71 -33.08 -0.79 -5.83
N ILE A 72 -31.80 -1.03 -5.55
CA ILE A 72 -31.15 -0.58 -4.30
C ILE A 72 -30.97 0.94 -4.41
N THR A 73 -31.79 1.70 -3.69
CA THR A 73 -31.68 3.16 -3.58
C THR A 73 -30.83 3.57 -2.37
N PRO A 74 -30.33 4.81 -2.31
CA PRO A 74 -29.61 5.30 -1.12
C PRO A 74 -30.42 5.16 0.19
N ARG A 75 -31.74 5.37 0.12
CA ARG A 75 -32.65 5.16 1.26
C ARG A 75 -32.70 3.69 1.71
N PHE A 76 -32.70 2.75 0.77
CA PHE A 76 -32.65 1.32 1.09
C PHE A 76 -31.36 0.96 1.83
N ARG A 77 -30.23 1.51 1.37
CA ARG A 77 -28.94 1.26 2.01
C ARG A 77 -28.90 1.81 3.43
N LYS A 78 -29.35 3.05 3.64
CA LYS A 78 -29.38 3.65 4.99
C LYS A 78 -30.23 2.84 5.98
N LEU A 79 -31.39 2.36 5.56
CA LEU A 79 -32.22 1.48 6.41
C LEU A 79 -31.52 0.14 6.67
N ALA A 80 -30.84 -0.43 5.68
CA ALA A 80 -30.05 -1.64 5.89
C ALA A 80 -28.89 -1.43 6.88
N GLU A 81 -28.20 -0.30 6.81
CA GLU A 81 -27.15 0.08 7.77
C GLU A 81 -27.74 0.17 9.19
N GLU A 82 -28.90 0.82 9.37
CA GLU A 82 -29.60 0.90 10.67
C GLU A 82 -30.01 -0.49 11.20
N ALA A 83 -30.50 -1.38 10.33
CA ALA A 83 -30.83 -2.76 10.71
C ALA A 83 -29.57 -3.54 11.14
N MET A 84 -28.46 -3.38 10.42
CA MET A 84 -27.20 -4.04 10.74
C MET A 84 -26.56 -3.48 12.02
N LEU A 85 -26.65 -2.17 12.26
CA LEU A 85 -26.23 -1.57 13.52
C LEU A 85 -26.99 -2.20 14.70
N ASN A 86 -28.31 -2.31 14.60
CA ASN A 86 -29.13 -2.95 15.64
C ASN A 86 -28.76 -4.41 15.84
N TYR A 87 -28.49 -5.16 14.77
CA TYR A 87 -28.02 -6.54 14.85
C TYR A 87 -26.68 -6.64 15.59
N PHE A 88 -25.65 -5.92 15.14
CA PHE A 88 -24.32 -5.96 15.74
C PHE A 88 -24.30 -5.48 17.20
N TYR A 89 -24.99 -4.38 17.49
CA TYR A 89 -25.04 -3.83 18.84
C TYR A 89 -25.95 -4.65 19.77
N SER A 90 -27.23 -4.78 19.43
CA SER A 90 -28.25 -5.32 20.36
C SER A 90 -28.30 -6.85 20.35
N THR A 91 -28.07 -7.50 19.21
CA THR A 91 -28.18 -8.97 19.09
C THR A 91 -26.84 -9.65 19.33
N ARG A 92 -25.73 -9.05 18.86
CA ARG A 92 -24.38 -9.62 18.99
C ARG A 92 -23.58 -9.05 20.17
N GLY A 93 -24.05 -7.97 20.79
CA GLY A 93 -23.41 -7.38 21.97
C GLY A 93 -22.09 -6.69 21.66
N LEU A 94 -21.85 -6.29 20.41
CA LEU A 94 -20.63 -5.57 20.05
C LEU A 94 -20.67 -4.14 20.59
N GLN A 95 -19.50 -3.57 20.87
CA GLN A 95 -19.39 -2.16 21.27
C GLN A 95 -19.98 -1.25 20.19
N TYR A 96 -20.70 -0.21 20.61
CA TYR A 96 -21.43 0.68 19.70
C TYR A 96 -20.56 1.24 18.57
N MET A 97 -19.35 1.72 18.88
CA MET A 97 -18.44 2.30 17.88
C MET A 97 -18.02 1.29 16.80
N ILE A 98 -17.83 0.03 17.21
CA ILE A 98 -17.47 -1.06 16.29
C ILE A 98 -18.68 -1.43 15.43
N ALA A 99 -19.84 -1.62 16.07
CA ALA A 99 -21.10 -1.90 15.38
C ALA A 99 -21.47 -0.80 14.36
N GLU A 100 -21.30 0.46 14.73
CA GLU A 100 -21.53 1.61 13.86
C GLU A 100 -20.57 1.62 12.67
N SER A 101 -19.26 1.44 12.92
CA SER A 101 -18.27 1.36 11.83
C SER A 101 -18.58 0.21 10.87
N MET A 102 -18.84 -0.99 11.40
CA MET A 102 -19.20 -2.17 10.60
C MET A 102 -20.46 -1.91 9.77
N SER A 103 -21.48 -1.27 10.33
CA SER A 103 -22.72 -1.00 9.60
C SER A 103 -22.55 0.02 8.48
N LYS A 104 -21.82 1.13 8.70
CA LYS A 104 -21.72 2.26 7.77
C LYS A 104 -20.58 2.13 6.77
N ASN A 105 -19.48 1.47 7.13
CA ASN A 105 -18.26 1.40 6.32
C ASN A 105 -18.10 0.07 5.57
N SER A 106 -19.14 -0.77 5.47
CA SER A 106 -19.10 -2.04 4.72
C SER A 106 -20.11 -2.10 3.53
N PRO A 107 -20.05 -1.16 2.58
CA PRO A 107 -21.06 -1.05 1.52
C PRO A 107 -21.17 -2.28 0.60
N ILE A 108 -20.08 -3.02 0.37
CA ILE A 108 -20.06 -4.23 -0.46
C ILE A 108 -20.76 -5.37 0.29
N PHE A 109 -20.45 -5.56 1.57
CA PHE A 109 -21.16 -6.50 2.43
C PHE A 109 -22.67 -6.20 2.47
N ILE A 110 -23.07 -4.94 2.71
CA ILE A 110 -24.48 -4.53 2.73
C ILE A 110 -25.17 -4.78 1.39
N ASP A 111 -24.54 -4.43 0.27
CA ASP A 111 -25.09 -4.69 -1.05
C ASP A 111 -25.27 -6.20 -1.30
N ASN A 112 -24.35 -7.03 -0.81
CA ASN A 112 -24.43 -8.49 -0.94
C ASN A 112 -25.51 -9.09 -0.04
N LEU A 113 -25.72 -8.55 1.16
CA LEU A 113 -26.82 -8.91 2.04
C LEU A 113 -28.17 -8.58 1.37
N LEU A 114 -28.31 -7.37 0.83
CA LEU A 114 -29.54 -6.92 0.17
C LEU A 114 -29.93 -7.75 -1.07
N LYS A 115 -28.96 -8.40 -1.74
CA LYS A 115 -29.23 -9.37 -2.81
C LYS A 115 -29.83 -10.70 -2.29
N LYS A 116 -29.56 -11.06 -1.03
CA LYS A 116 -30.05 -12.30 -0.41
C LYS A 116 -31.43 -12.12 0.25
N VAL A 117 -31.70 -10.92 0.74
CA VAL A 117 -32.96 -10.58 1.42
C VAL A 117 -34.07 -10.28 0.41
N SER A 118 -35.26 -10.83 0.65
CA SER A 118 -36.47 -10.56 -0.12
C SER A 118 -37.29 -9.43 0.54
N CYS A 119 -37.15 -8.20 0.04
CA CYS A 119 -37.96 -7.03 0.45
C CYS A 119 -38.83 -6.56 -0.70
N VAL A 120 -40.10 -6.22 -0.41
CA VAL A 120 -41.04 -5.65 -1.39
C VAL A 120 -40.98 -4.12 -1.40
N ALA A 121 -41.00 -3.49 -0.22
CA ALA A 121 -40.94 -2.04 -0.04
C ALA A 121 -39.80 -1.58 0.87
N ALA A 122 -39.50 -0.28 0.84
CA ALA A 122 -38.47 0.32 1.70
C ALA A 122 -38.81 0.24 3.20
N SER A 123 -40.10 0.36 3.53
CA SER A 123 -40.61 0.29 4.91
C SER A 123 -40.29 -1.02 5.61
N ASP A 124 -40.14 -2.10 4.84
CA ASP A 124 -40.07 -3.46 5.39
C ASP A 124 -38.62 -3.94 5.55
N ILE A 125 -37.63 -3.16 5.09
CA ILE A 125 -36.21 -3.57 5.04
C ILE A 125 -35.70 -4.00 6.42
N ASN A 126 -35.95 -3.18 7.45
CA ASN A 126 -35.49 -3.48 8.81
C ASN A 126 -36.04 -4.81 9.30
N GLN A 127 -37.34 -5.05 9.06
CA GLN A 127 -37.99 -6.29 9.46
C GLN A 127 -37.50 -7.49 8.64
N CYS A 128 -37.32 -7.33 7.32
CA CYS A 128 -36.81 -8.36 6.43
C CYS A 128 -35.38 -8.77 6.78
N ILE A 129 -34.48 -7.80 7.01
CA ILE A 129 -33.11 -8.07 7.44
C ILE A 129 -33.10 -8.75 8.81
N THR A 130 -33.85 -8.21 9.79
CA THR A 130 -33.94 -8.81 11.13
C THR A 130 -34.44 -10.25 11.06
N ARG A 131 -35.49 -10.52 10.27
CA ARG A 131 -36.03 -11.87 10.08
C ARG A 131 -35.02 -12.79 9.39
N TYR A 132 -34.31 -12.30 8.37
CA TYR A 132 -33.31 -13.08 7.65
C TYR A 132 -32.16 -13.50 8.58
N LEU A 133 -31.61 -12.54 9.36
CA LEU A 133 -30.47 -12.77 10.25
C LEU A 133 -30.76 -13.72 11.42
N ARG A 134 -32.04 -13.90 11.80
CA ARG A 134 -32.44 -14.90 12.80
C ARG A 134 -32.14 -16.34 12.36
N PHE A 135 -32.19 -16.60 11.05
CA PHE A 135 -31.98 -17.94 10.49
C PHE A 135 -30.66 -18.06 9.70
N HIS A 136 -30.04 -16.92 9.40
CA HIS A 136 -28.81 -16.83 8.62
C HIS A 136 -27.84 -15.86 9.31
N PRO A 137 -27.15 -16.29 10.39
CA PRO A 137 -26.11 -15.47 11.00
C PRO A 137 -25.04 -15.14 9.96
N VAL A 138 -24.53 -13.91 10.03
CA VAL A 138 -23.48 -13.44 9.12
C VAL A 138 -22.12 -13.78 9.71
N ASN A 139 -21.14 -14.01 8.84
CA ASN A 139 -19.75 -14.02 9.26
C ASN A 139 -19.34 -12.56 9.58
N GLU A 140 -19.15 -12.24 10.86
CA GLU A 140 -18.87 -10.89 11.35
C GLU A 140 -17.48 -10.39 10.92
N PHE A 141 -16.56 -11.29 10.54
CA PHE A 141 -15.22 -10.90 10.06
C PHE A 141 -15.28 -10.18 8.71
N GLU A 142 -16.23 -10.51 7.84
CA GLU A 142 -16.39 -9.84 6.53
C GLU A 142 -16.68 -8.33 6.68
N PRO A 143 -17.79 -7.91 7.33
CA PRO A 143 -18.08 -6.48 7.52
C PRO A 143 -17.06 -5.79 8.42
N PHE A 144 -16.44 -6.50 9.37
CA PHE A 144 -15.36 -5.97 10.19
C PHE A 144 -14.14 -5.59 9.35
N LEU A 145 -13.62 -6.52 8.55
CA LEU A 145 -12.42 -6.28 7.72
C LEU A 145 -12.70 -5.25 6.61
N GLU A 146 -13.91 -5.28 6.03
CA GLU A 146 -14.33 -4.27 5.06
C GLU A 146 -14.39 -2.87 5.68
N SER A 147 -15.04 -2.74 6.85
CA SER A 147 -15.11 -1.46 7.57
C SER A 147 -13.74 -0.95 8.04
N SER A 148 -12.78 -1.87 8.19
CA SER A 148 -11.40 -1.59 8.54
C SER A 148 -10.51 -1.26 7.33
N GLY A 149 -11.11 -1.06 6.14
CA GLY A 149 -10.45 -0.55 4.94
C GLY A 149 -9.95 -1.60 3.94
N LEU A 150 -10.18 -2.89 4.20
CA LEU A 150 -9.78 -3.95 3.25
C LEU A 150 -10.83 -4.18 2.18
N LYS A 151 -10.37 -4.45 0.96
CA LYS A 151 -11.26 -4.90 -0.12
C LYS A 151 -11.57 -6.41 0.02
N PRO A 152 -12.70 -6.90 -0.51
CA PRO A 152 -13.05 -8.32 -0.48
C PRO A 152 -11.94 -9.27 -0.93
N MET A 153 -11.23 -8.90 -2.00
CA MET A 153 -10.12 -9.72 -2.53
C MET A 153 -8.93 -9.80 -1.57
N GLU A 154 -8.79 -8.83 -0.66
CA GLU A 154 -7.70 -8.79 0.32
C GLU A 154 -8.05 -9.57 1.58
N TYR A 155 -9.32 -9.53 2.01
CA TYR A 155 -9.73 -10.16 3.26
C TYR A 155 -10.28 -11.58 3.11
N THR A 156 -10.61 -12.04 1.90
CA THR A 156 -11.17 -13.40 1.69
C THR A 156 -10.26 -14.49 2.25
N LEU A 157 -8.92 -14.31 2.17
CA LEU A 157 -7.94 -15.24 2.72
C LEU A 157 -7.63 -15.01 4.22
N LEU A 158 -8.12 -13.90 4.79
CA LEU A 158 -7.87 -13.51 6.18
C LEU A 158 -9.01 -13.93 7.12
N VAL A 159 -10.22 -14.09 6.58
CA VAL A 159 -11.39 -14.56 7.33
C VAL A 159 -11.13 -15.97 7.89
N PRO A 160 -11.28 -16.18 9.21
CA PRO A 160 -11.17 -17.52 9.81
C PRO A 160 -12.19 -18.49 9.21
N SER A 161 -11.80 -19.76 9.02
CA SER A 161 -12.71 -20.81 8.55
C SER A 161 -13.48 -21.50 9.68
N ASP A 162 -12.96 -21.41 10.91
CA ASP A 162 -13.47 -22.05 12.11
C ASP A 162 -14.34 -21.14 12.98
N LYS A 163 -14.36 -19.83 12.68
CA LYS A 163 -15.06 -18.80 13.47
C LYS A 163 -15.89 -17.91 12.57
N ILE A 164 -17.06 -17.53 13.07
CA ILE A 164 -17.97 -16.61 12.37
C ILE A 164 -18.29 -15.37 13.18
N PHE A 165 -17.98 -15.35 14.47
CA PHE A 165 -18.26 -14.21 15.35
C PHE A 165 -16.97 -13.62 15.92
N LEU A 166 -16.90 -12.29 16.03
CA LEU A 166 -15.70 -11.59 16.52
C LEU A 166 -15.44 -11.93 18.00
N ASN A 167 -16.49 -12.15 18.78
CA ASN A 167 -16.40 -12.50 20.20
C ASN A 167 -15.83 -13.92 20.43
N GLU A 168 -15.72 -14.77 19.41
CA GLU A 168 -15.02 -16.08 19.48
C GLU A 168 -13.49 -15.92 19.45
N ASP A 169 -13.00 -14.72 19.14
CA ASP A 169 -11.61 -14.34 19.23
C ASP A 169 -11.39 -13.48 20.47
N ALA A 170 -10.89 -14.11 21.54
CA ALA A 170 -10.87 -13.57 22.89
C ALA A 170 -10.21 -12.19 23.01
N PHE A 171 -9.20 -11.91 22.18
CA PHE A 171 -8.38 -10.70 22.27
C PHE A 171 -8.56 -9.73 21.10
N LEU A 172 -9.27 -10.13 20.04
CA LEU A 172 -9.41 -9.34 18.81
C LEU A 172 -9.98 -7.94 19.08
N LEU A 173 -11.12 -7.87 19.76
CA LEU A 173 -11.81 -6.60 20.02
C LEU A 173 -11.08 -5.75 21.06
N GLU A 174 -10.40 -6.38 22.02
CA GLU A 174 -9.58 -5.68 23.01
C GLU A 174 -8.39 -4.99 22.32
N ASN A 175 -7.62 -5.74 21.53
CA ASN A 175 -6.47 -5.20 20.81
C ASN A 175 -6.89 -4.17 19.74
N HIS A 176 -8.03 -4.38 19.08
CA HIS A 176 -8.63 -3.36 18.23
C HIS A 176 -8.88 -2.05 18.99
N HIS A 177 -9.49 -2.12 20.18
CA HIS A 177 -9.73 -0.94 21.01
C HIS A 177 -8.42 -0.24 21.42
N VAL A 178 -7.37 -0.99 21.76
CA VAL A 178 -6.06 -0.42 22.08
C VAL A 178 -5.47 0.35 20.89
N LEU A 179 -5.59 -0.16 19.66
CA LEU A 179 -5.14 0.55 18.46
C LEU A 179 -5.92 1.86 18.25
N CYS A 180 -7.25 1.83 18.38
CA CYS A 180 -8.08 3.03 18.31
C CYS A 180 -7.69 4.06 19.37
N TYR A 181 -7.45 3.61 20.61
CA TYR A 181 -7.05 4.48 21.71
C TYR A 181 -5.65 5.09 21.53
N CYS A 182 -4.76 4.39 20.82
CA CYS A 182 -3.47 4.92 20.39
C CYS A 182 -3.61 6.02 19.31
N GLY A 183 -4.79 6.18 18.71
CA GLY A 183 -5.07 7.16 17.66
C GLY A 183 -5.00 6.61 16.24
N VAL A 184 -5.02 5.29 16.06
CA VAL A 184 -5.13 4.67 14.74
C VAL A 184 -6.58 4.80 14.23
N ASP A 185 -6.75 5.30 13.00
CA ASP A 185 -8.07 5.34 12.35
C ASP A 185 -8.59 3.90 12.15
N PRO A 186 -9.83 3.58 12.57
CA PRO A 186 -10.45 2.28 12.32
C PRO A 186 -10.33 1.79 10.88
N LYS A 187 -10.41 2.69 9.89
CA LYS A 187 -10.28 2.37 8.46
C LYS A 187 -8.88 1.94 8.03
N LYS A 188 -7.88 2.07 8.92
CA LYS A 188 -6.49 1.65 8.70
C LYS A 188 -6.15 0.36 9.45
N ILE A 189 -7.01 -0.09 10.37
CA ILE A 189 -6.76 -1.29 11.19
C ILE A 189 -6.72 -2.55 10.32
N GLY A 190 -7.44 -2.59 9.20
CA GLY A 190 -7.42 -3.72 8.29
C GLY A 190 -6.04 -3.97 7.68
N LYS A 191 -5.26 -2.92 7.42
CA LYS A 191 -3.85 -3.04 7.01
C LYS A 191 -3.01 -3.70 8.09
N ILE A 192 -3.19 -3.30 9.35
CA ILE A 192 -2.52 -3.92 10.51
C ILE A 192 -2.91 -5.39 10.63
N PHE A 193 -4.19 -5.72 10.45
CA PHE A 193 -4.67 -7.10 10.48
C PHE A 193 -4.04 -7.97 9.39
N LYS A 194 -3.86 -7.41 8.19
CA LYS A 194 -3.24 -8.09 7.06
C LYS A 194 -1.73 -8.30 7.23
N GLU A 195 -1.02 -7.30 7.76
CA GLU A 195 0.45 -7.30 7.83
C GLU A 195 1.03 -7.79 9.16
N ALA A 196 0.24 -7.73 10.24
CA ALA A 196 0.66 -8.07 11.61
C ALA A 196 -0.50 -8.70 12.40
N ARG A 197 -1.05 -9.80 11.88
CA ARG A 197 -2.21 -10.48 12.46
C ARG A 197 -2.00 -10.88 13.92
N GLU A 198 -0.77 -11.22 14.31
CA GLU A 198 -0.43 -11.64 15.67
C GLU A 198 -0.78 -10.58 16.72
N VAL A 199 -0.79 -9.30 16.32
CA VAL A 199 -1.16 -8.16 17.19
C VAL A 199 -2.55 -8.33 17.78
N PHE A 200 -3.48 -8.94 17.05
CA PHE A 200 -4.86 -9.12 17.50
C PHE A 200 -5.03 -10.31 18.44
N GLY A 201 -4.05 -11.23 18.48
CA GLY A 201 -4.03 -12.37 19.39
C GLY A 201 -3.23 -12.14 20.67
N TYR A 202 -2.75 -10.91 20.90
CA TYR A 202 -2.01 -10.57 22.12
C TYR A 202 -2.91 -10.60 23.35
N GLU A 203 -2.42 -11.23 24.41
CA GLU A 203 -3.11 -11.24 25.70
C GLU A 203 -3.33 -9.82 26.24
N THR A 204 -4.32 -9.70 27.12
CA THR A 204 -4.74 -8.45 27.75
C THR A 204 -3.54 -7.63 28.24
N GLY A 205 -3.45 -6.39 27.79
CA GLY A 205 -2.39 -5.44 28.17
C GLY A 205 -1.03 -5.62 27.49
N VAL A 206 -0.77 -6.70 26.73
CA VAL A 206 0.51 -6.90 26.02
C VAL A 206 0.70 -5.84 24.94
N LEU A 207 -0.33 -5.60 24.11
CA LEU A 207 -0.26 -4.56 23.07
C LEU A 207 -0.09 -3.16 23.68
N ALA A 208 -0.84 -2.85 24.73
CA ALA A 208 -0.74 -1.58 25.43
C ALA A 208 0.66 -1.35 26.02
N SER A 209 1.28 -2.39 26.59
CA SER A 209 2.64 -2.33 27.14
C SER A 209 3.69 -2.10 26.04
N LYS A 210 3.51 -2.72 24.87
CA LYS A 210 4.38 -2.48 23.70
C LYS A 210 4.28 -1.03 23.21
N ILE A 211 3.07 -0.50 23.10
CA ILE A 211 2.84 0.91 22.70
C ILE A 211 3.45 1.86 23.73
N LYS A 212 3.22 1.60 25.02
CA LYS A 212 3.79 2.40 26.12
C LYS A 212 5.31 2.40 26.08
N GLY A 213 5.94 1.26 25.79
CA GLY A 213 7.40 1.19 25.62
C GLY A 213 7.95 2.13 24.54
N TYR A 214 7.15 2.47 23.53
CA TYR A 214 7.51 3.51 22.56
C TYR A 214 7.23 4.92 23.06
N GLU A 215 6.12 5.14 23.76
CA GLU A 215 5.86 6.44 24.41
C GLU A 215 7.00 6.81 25.39
N ASP A 216 7.52 5.83 26.13
CA ASP A 216 8.66 5.97 27.05
C ASP A 216 9.99 6.33 26.33
N LEU A 217 10.10 6.03 25.03
CA LEU A 217 11.23 6.47 24.17
C LEU A 217 11.07 7.91 23.65
N GLY A 218 9.98 8.59 24.03
CA GLY A 218 9.70 9.98 23.65
C GLY A 218 8.89 10.12 22.37
N PHE A 219 8.28 9.04 21.85
CA PHE A 219 7.40 9.12 20.70
C PHE A 219 6.03 9.66 21.09
N SER A 220 5.55 10.67 20.37
CA SER A 220 4.18 11.18 20.55
C SER A 220 3.14 10.18 20.04
N ARG A 221 1.93 10.20 20.58
CA ARG A 221 0.83 9.34 20.09
C ARG A 221 0.52 9.53 18.62
N LEU A 222 0.58 10.77 18.13
CA LEU A 222 0.38 11.08 16.71
C LEU A 222 1.45 10.45 15.84
N PHE A 223 2.72 10.49 16.28
CA PHE A 223 3.80 9.80 15.59
C PHE A 223 3.59 8.29 15.60
N LEU A 224 3.23 7.73 16.76
CA LEU A 224 3.03 6.28 16.91
C LEU A 224 1.87 5.75 16.09
N SER A 225 0.74 6.45 16.04
CA SER A 225 -0.40 6.00 15.24
C SER A 225 -0.04 5.92 13.76
N LYS A 226 0.68 6.92 13.22
CA LYS A 226 1.17 6.90 11.84
C LYS A 226 2.22 5.80 11.63
N LEU A 227 3.17 5.68 12.55
CA LEU A 227 4.24 4.67 12.49
C LEU A 227 3.68 3.24 12.49
N ILE A 228 2.70 2.95 13.35
CA ILE A 228 2.04 1.65 13.44
C ILE A 228 1.33 1.31 12.12
N VAL A 229 0.66 2.28 11.49
CA VAL A 229 -0.01 2.07 10.19
C VAL A 229 1.02 1.85 9.07
N SER A 230 2.10 2.62 9.05
CA SER A 230 3.15 2.51 8.04
C SER A 230 4.01 1.26 8.21
N SER A 231 4.18 0.76 9.44
CA SER A 231 4.99 -0.43 9.73
C SER A 231 4.39 -1.23 10.89
N PRO A 232 3.31 -2.00 10.65
CA PRO A 232 2.65 -2.82 11.68
C PRO A 232 3.60 -3.80 12.39
N SER A 233 4.64 -4.24 11.68
CA SER A 233 5.66 -5.19 12.19
C SER A 233 6.41 -4.72 13.45
N ILE A 234 6.44 -3.41 13.74
CA ILE A 234 7.05 -2.88 14.97
C ILE A 234 6.36 -3.38 16.24
N LEU A 235 5.10 -3.83 16.12
CA LEU A 235 4.35 -4.39 17.24
C LEU A 235 4.71 -5.86 17.49
N ILE A 236 5.30 -6.57 16.51
CA ILE A 236 5.61 -8.01 16.61
C ILE A 236 6.96 -8.27 17.29
N GLY A 237 7.94 -7.36 17.14
CA GLY A 237 9.13 -7.32 18.01
C GLY A 237 10.48 -7.70 17.38
N ASN A 238 10.60 -7.83 16.05
CA ASN A 238 11.91 -8.01 15.39
C ASN A 238 12.38 -6.74 14.63
N THR A 239 11.46 -5.85 14.27
CA THR A 239 11.74 -4.68 13.41
C THR A 239 12.29 -3.47 14.17
N ASN A 240 12.23 -3.49 15.50
CA ASN A 240 12.47 -2.32 16.36
C ASN A 240 13.92 -1.85 16.30
N LEU A 241 14.88 -2.77 16.14
CA LEU A 241 16.30 -2.43 16.12
C LEU A 241 16.67 -1.61 14.88
N GLU A 242 16.17 -1.99 13.70
CA GLU A 242 16.49 -1.29 12.46
C GLU A 242 15.81 0.08 12.39
N MET A 243 14.57 0.17 12.84
CA MET A 243 13.89 1.44 13.00
C MET A 243 14.63 2.35 14.01
N ALA A 244 15.03 1.84 15.18
CA ALA A 244 15.76 2.63 16.16
C ALA A 244 17.12 3.11 15.63
N LYS A 245 17.85 2.26 14.90
CA LYS A 245 19.09 2.64 14.20
C LYS A 245 18.85 3.78 13.20
N PHE A 246 17.78 3.68 12.41
CA PHE A 246 17.42 4.70 11.43
C PHE A 246 17.12 6.05 12.11
N LEU A 247 16.25 6.03 13.13
CA LEU A 247 15.82 7.23 13.83
C LEU A 247 16.98 7.92 14.55
N ASN A 248 17.86 7.17 15.22
CA ASN A 248 19.06 7.73 15.85
C ASN A 248 19.99 8.37 14.82
N ARG A 249 20.12 7.76 13.64
CA ARG A 249 20.97 8.26 12.58
C ARG A 249 20.40 9.52 11.93
N LEU A 250 19.10 9.57 11.67
CA LEU A 250 18.46 10.79 11.18
C LEU A 250 18.56 11.93 12.19
N LYS A 251 18.38 11.63 13.48
CA LYS A 251 18.58 12.60 14.56
C LYS A 251 20.00 13.17 14.57
N SER A 252 21.02 12.34 14.34
CA SER A 252 22.41 12.81 14.23
C SER A 252 22.69 13.68 12.99
N VAL A 253 21.85 13.59 11.95
CA VAL A 253 21.94 14.41 10.73
C VAL A 253 21.10 15.70 10.86
N GLY A 254 20.34 15.85 11.95
CA GLY A 254 19.56 17.05 12.25
C GLY A 254 18.08 16.98 11.88
N PHE A 255 17.52 15.77 11.67
CA PHE A 255 16.09 15.56 11.46
C PHE A 255 15.38 15.16 12.76
N ASP A 256 14.24 15.78 13.02
CA ASP A 256 13.34 15.39 14.11
C ASP A 256 12.34 14.31 13.67
N PHE A 257 11.54 13.83 14.62
CA PHE A 257 10.52 12.81 14.35
C PHE A 257 9.34 13.35 13.54
N ASP A 258 9.02 14.64 13.67
CA ASP A 258 7.92 15.26 12.93
C ASP A 258 8.23 15.29 11.43
N TRP A 259 9.47 15.62 11.06
CA TRP A 259 9.92 15.56 9.68
C TRP A 259 9.88 14.14 9.12
N VAL A 260 10.28 13.13 9.91
CA VAL A 260 10.13 11.71 9.50
C VAL A 260 8.67 11.37 9.29
N MET A 261 7.79 11.82 10.19
CA MET A 261 6.35 11.62 10.11
C MET A 261 5.78 12.14 8.80
N GLU A 262 6.12 13.36 8.39
CA GLU A 262 5.62 13.97 7.15
C GLU A 262 5.95 13.15 5.90
N ASN A 263 7.09 12.45 5.92
CA ASN A 263 7.60 11.74 4.75
C ASN A 263 7.30 10.23 4.73
N LEU A 264 6.79 9.67 5.83
CA LEU A 264 6.34 8.28 5.87
C LEU A 264 5.06 8.09 5.07
N SER A 265 5.08 7.10 4.17
CA SER A 265 3.89 6.66 3.42
C SER A 265 3.04 5.74 4.29
N GLU A 266 1.73 5.95 4.27
CA GLU A 266 0.76 5.06 4.89
C GLU A 266 0.26 3.99 3.91
N GLU A 267 0.54 4.12 2.61
CA GLU A 267 0.05 3.21 1.57
C GLU A 267 0.88 1.92 1.54
N ALA A 268 2.20 2.05 1.38
CA ALA A 268 3.12 0.92 1.34
C ALA A 268 3.71 0.61 2.73
N PRO A 269 3.95 -0.67 3.08
CA PRO A 269 4.66 -1.02 4.30
C PRO A 269 6.09 -0.50 4.25
N CYS A 270 6.54 0.09 5.36
CA CYS A 270 7.90 0.58 5.53
C CYS A 270 8.84 -0.56 5.93
N ASP A 271 9.84 -0.80 5.10
CA ASP A 271 10.93 -1.75 5.30
C ASP A 271 12.18 -0.99 5.78
N TRP A 272 12.36 -0.96 7.11
CA TRP A 272 13.45 -0.24 7.76
C TRP A 272 14.84 -0.75 7.39
N ILE A 273 14.98 -2.03 7.00
CA ILE A 273 16.25 -2.58 6.51
C ILE A 273 16.62 -1.90 5.20
N SER A 274 15.66 -1.82 4.26
CA SER A 274 15.86 -1.12 2.99
C SER A 274 16.13 0.37 3.18
N VAL A 275 15.40 1.03 4.09
CA VAL A 275 15.62 2.44 4.42
C VAL A 275 17.05 2.68 4.95
N ASN A 276 17.53 1.84 5.88
CA ASN A 276 18.90 1.94 6.41
C ASN A 276 19.97 1.72 5.32
N ARG A 277 19.72 0.81 4.37
CA ARG A 277 20.62 0.58 3.22
C ARG A 277 20.71 1.81 2.34
N VAL A 278 19.58 2.46 2.06
CA VAL A 278 19.54 3.70 1.25
C VAL A 278 20.29 4.81 1.96
N LEU A 279 20.05 5.01 3.25
CA LEU A 279 20.75 6.04 4.02
C LEU A 279 22.28 5.78 4.08
N SER A 280 22.68 4.51 4.11
CA SER A 280 24.10 4.12 4.02
C SER A 280 24.69 4.43 2.64
N LEU A 281 23.96 4.11 1.57
CA LEU A 281 24.34 4.45 0.20
C LEU A 281 24.50 5.97 0.03
N LEU A 282 23.53 6.77 0.48
CA LEU A 282 23.59 8.23 0.34
C LEU A 282 24.80 8.81 1.09
N LYS A 283 25.10 8.32 2.31
CA LYS A 283 26.31 8.71 3.05
C LYS A 283 27.60 8.31 2.34
N GLU A 284 27.62 7.19 1.63
CA GLU A 284 28.78 6.80 0.83
C GLU A 284 28.93 7.64 -0.45
N ILE A 285 27.85 8.28 -0.92
CA ILE A 285 27.84 9.11 -2.14
C ILE A 285 28.12 10.59 -1.83
N CYS A 286 27.53 11.16 -0.79
CA CYS A 286 27.75 12.55 -0.36
C CYS A 286 29.13 12.73 0.31
N PHE A 287 29.82 13.84 0.06
CA PHE A 287 31.18 14.13 0.55
C PHE A 287 31.22 14.46 2.04
N ASP A 288 30.19 15.12 2.56
CA ASP A 288 30.03 15.50 3.97
C ASP A 288 28.58 15.34 4.45
N GLU A 289 28.36 15.55 5.75
CA GLU A 289 27.04 15.41 6.39
C GLU A 289 26.08 16.56 5.99
N ASP A 290 26.59 17.74 5.62
CA ASP A 290 25.77 18.89 5.19
C ASP A 290 25.16 18.63 3.81
N GLU A 291 25.95 18.06 2.88
CA GLU A 291 25.49 17.63 1.57
C GLU A 291 24.47 16.49 1.68
N LEU A 292 24.69 15.54 2.60
CA LEU A 292 23.73 14.47 2.90
C LEU A 292 22.41 15.03 3.45
N CYS A 293 22.48 15.93 4.42
CA CYS A 293 21.32 16.59 5.02
C CYS A 293 20.55 17.39 3.96
N GLY A 294 21.24 18.21 3.17
CA GLY A 294 20.66 19.00 2.09
C GLY A 294 19.97 18.13 1.03
N LEU A 295 20.56 16.99 0.67
CA LEU A 295 19.97 16.05 -0.29
C LEU A 295 18.69 15.43 0.26
N ILE A 296 18.72 14.90 1.49
CA ILE A 296 17.55 14.26 2.12
C ILE A 296 16.41 15.27 2.29
N ARG A 297 16.73 16.51 2.69
CA ARG A 297 15.73 17.57 2.89
C ARG A 297 15.08 18.01 1.57
N LYS A 298 15.85 18.05 0.48
CA LYS A 298 15.36 18.41 -0.86
C LYS A 298 14.55 17.29 -1.51
N CYS A 299 14.96 16.04 -1.30
CA CYS A 299 14.41 14.86 -1.98
C CYS A 299 14.14 13.69 -1.03
N PRO A 300 13.22 13.84 -0.05
CA PRO A 300 12.95 12.81 0.96
C PRO A 300 12.44 11.50 0.36
N ARG A 301 11.76 11.57 -0.78
CA ARG A 301 11.32 10.38 -1.54
C ARG A 301 12.45 9.41 -1.89
N LEU A 302 13.70 9.89 -2.01
CA LEU A 302 14.83 8.98 -2.23
C LEU A 302 14.97 7.95 -1.09
N VAL A 303 14.59 8.34 0.13
CA VAL A 303 14.65 7.49 1.32
C VAL A 303 13.32 6.77 1.56
N PHE A 304 12.19 7.47 1.43
CA PHE A 304 10.90 6.95 1.89
C PHE A 304 10.03 6.31 0.79
N GLU A 305 10.16 6.71 -0.47
CA GLU A 305 9.36 6.14 -1.56
C GLU A 305 9.68 4.65 -1.71
N ASN A 306 8.70 3.79 -1.48
CA ASN A 306 8.84 2.33 -1.44
C ASN A 306 10.03 1.88 -0.58
N SER A 307 10.24 2.52 0.57
CA SER A 307 11.39 2.27 1.47
C SER A 307 12.75 2.47 0.79
N GLY A 308 12.81 3.36 -0.21
CA GLY A 308 13.99 3.68 -1.01
C GLY A 308 14.48 2.55 -1.91
N LYS A 309 13.69 1.48 -2.10
CA LYS A 309 14.01 0.36 -2.99
C LYS A 309 14.33 0.83 -4.41
N TRP A 310 13.56 1.77 -4.94
CA TRP A 310 13.81 2.34 -6.27
C TRP A 310 15.08 3.18 -6.35
N THR A 311 15.46 3.88 -5.28
CA THR A 311 16.73 4.61 -5.20
C THR A 311 17.92 3.67 -5.24
N LEU A 312 17.84 2.55 -4.52
CA LEU A 312 18.87 1.50 -4.61
C LEU A 312 18.98 0.96 -6.04
N ILE A 313 17.85 0.65 -6.68
CA ILE A 313 17.83 0.18 -8.08
C ILE A 313 18.43 1.22 -9.02
N LEU A 314 18.07 2.50 -8.87
CA LEU A 314 18.61 3.59 -9.69
C LEU A 314 20.13 3.71 -9.54
N ALA A 315 20.64 3.73 -8.30
CA ALA A 315 22.07 3.76 -8.06
C ALA A 315 22.78 2.52 -8.64
N GLY A 316 22.17 1.34 -8.50
CA GLY A 316 22.68 0.10 -9.09
C GLY A 316 22.71 0.12 -10.61
N PHE A 317 21.72 0.75 -11.24
CA PHE A 317 21.64 0.91 -12.69
C PHE A 317 22.72 1.86 -13.21
N GLU A 318 22.82 3.05 -12.61
CA GLU A 318 23.80 4.08 -12.97
C GLU A 318 25.24 3.61 -12.78
N THR A 319 25.54 2.96 -11.66
CA THR A 319 26.88 2.38 -11.42
C THR A 319 27.24 1.30 -12.43
N LYS A 320 26.28 0.49 -12.91
CA LYS A 320 26.49 -0.49 -13.98
C LYS A 320 26.78 0.19 -15.32
N LEU A 321 26.23 1.38 -15.55
CA LEU A 321 26.56 2.22 -16.71
C LEU A 321 27.91 2.94 -16.57
N GLY A 322 28.57 2.82 -15.41
CA GLY A 322 29.89 3.38 -15.15
C GLY A 322 29.87 4.70 -14.39
N SER A 323 28.70 5.17 -13.94
CA SER A 323 28.57 6.41 -13.17
C SER A 323 29.42 6.36 -11.90
N SER A 324 30.20 7.41 -11.71
CA SER A 324 31.04 7.65 -10.54
C SER A 324 30.24 8.17 -9.35
N ARG A 325 30.89 8.25 -8.18
CA ARG A 325 30.28 8.74 -6.95
C ARG A 325 29.74 10.17 -7.10
N SER A 326 30.55 11.06 -7.68
CA SER A 326 30.20 12.46 -7.90
C SER A 326 29.06 12.61 -8.90
N GLU A 327 28.99 11.75 -9.92
CA GLU A 327 27.90 11.76 -10.90
C GLU A 327 26.58 11.30 -10.27
N LEU A 328 26.61 10.28 -9.41
CA LEU A 328 25.43 9.86 -8.63
C LEU A 328 24.95 10.96 -7.67
N CYS A 329 25.87 11.63 -6.96
CA CYS A 329 25.50 12.72 -6.06
C CYS A 329 24.81 13.84 -6.83
N SER A 330 25.42 14.27 -7.95
CA SER A 330 24.87 15.29 -8.86
C SER A 330 23.50 14.89 -9.42
N LEU A 331 23.32 13.62 -9.81
CA LEU A 331 22.04 13.08 -10.28
C LEU A 331 20.95 13.21 -9.20
N PHE A 332 21.24 12.80 -7.97
CA PHE A 332 20.28 12.86 -6.88
C PHE A 332 20.00 14.29 -6.41
N GLN A 333 20.98 15.19 -6.45
CA GLN A 333 20.76 16.61 -6.15
C GLN A 333 19.87 17.30 -7.20
N LYS A 334 19.97 16.88 -8.46
CA LYS A 334 19.16 17.39 -9.57
C LYS A 334 17.91 16.54 -9.81
N PHE A 335 17.56 15.66 -8.86
CA PHE A 335 16.50 14.70 -9.08
C PHE A 335 15.17 15.41 -9.33
N PRO A 336 14.46 15.07 -10.43
CA PRO A 336 13.22 15.72 -10.77
C PRO A 336 12.13 15.52 -9.70
N GLN A 337 11.12 16.40 -9.72
CA GLN A 337 9.91 16.28 -8.88
C GLN A 337 8.95 15.20 -9.44
N ILE A 338 9.47 13.98 -9.67
CA ILE A 338 8.71 12.79 -10.08
C ILE A 338 9.00 11.64 -9.12
N GLN A 339 8.14 10.62 -9.16
CA GLN A 339 8.39 9.34 -8.46
C GLN A 339 9.70 8.71 -8.95
N VAL A 340 10.48 8.20 -8.01
CA VAL A 340 11.73 7.48 -8.28
C VAL A 340 11.44 6.24 -9.11
N GLU A 341 10.35 5.53 -8.81
CA GLU A 341 9.86 4.39 -9.60
C GLU A 341 9.71 4.75 -11.08
N LYS A 342 8.95 5.82 -11.36
CA LYS A 342 8.65 6.28 -12.71
C LYS A 342 9.93 6.68 -13.46
N CYS A 343 10.88 7.33 -12.77
CA CYS A 343 12.18 7.67 -13.34
C CYS A 343 12.95 6.42 -13.76
N VAL A 344 13.05 5.43 -12.87
CA VAL A 344 13.75 4.17 -13.13
C VAL A 344 13.11 3.40 -14.29
N LEU A 345 11.78 3.31 -14.32
CA LEU A 345 11.07 2.63 -15.41
C LEU A 345 11.30 3.32 -16.77
N ASN A 346 11.30 4.65 -16.81
CA ASN A 346 11.60 5.40 -18.02
C ASN A 346 13.05 5.20 -18.47
N LEU A 347 14.03 5.27 -17.55
CA LEU A 347 15.44 5.02 -17.86
C LEU A 347 15.65 3.61 -18.41
N ARG A 348 14.98 2.61 -17.82
CA ARG A 348 15.00 1.24 -18.31
C ARG A 348 14.45 1.14 -19.74
N HIS A 349 13.31 1.77 -20.02
CA HIS A 349 12.74 1.78 -21.38
C HIS A 349 13.68 2.44 -22.38
N CYS A 350 14.27 3.58 -22.04
CA CYS A 350 15.26 4.26 -22.89
C CYS A 350 16.48 3.37 -23.15
N PHE A 351 17.00 2.69 -22.12
CA PHE A 351 18.13 1.78 -22.27
C PHE A 351 17.84 0.59 -23.18
N LEU A 352 16.66 -0.04 -23.01
CA LEU A 352 16.23 -1.14 -23.87
C LEU A 352 16.09 -0.69 -25.33
N PHE A 353 15.48 0.47 -25.56
CA PHE A 353 15.34 1.06 -26.89
C PHE A 353 16.72 1.34 -27.55
N LEU A 354 17.66 1.92 -26.81
CA LEU A 354 19.02 2.17 -27.31
C LEU A 354 19.76 0.87 -27.63
N LYS A 355 19.58 -0.17 -26.81
CA LYS A 355 20.15 -1.49 -27.06
C LYS A 355 19.55 -2.14 -28.31
N GLU A 356 18.25 -1.98 -28.55
CA GLU A 356 17.60 -2.45 -29.79
C GLU A 356 18.18 -1.75 -31.02
N ILE A 357 18.38 -0.43 -30.96
CA ILE A 357 19.05 0.32 -32.03
C ILE A 357 20.47 -0.20 -32.27
N GLU A 358 21.24 -0.45 -31.21
CA GLU A 358 22.59 -0.99 -31.34
C GLU A 358 22.61 -2.37 -31.99
N ILE A 359 21.70 -3.26 -31.58
CA ILE A 359 21.55 -4.60 -32.18
C ILE A 359 21.19 -4.48 -33.67
N LEU A 360 20.25 -3.59 -34.02
CA LEU A 360 19.86 -3.33 -35.41
C LEU A 360 21.05 -2.81 -36.24
N ARG A 361 21.83 -1.86 -35.69
CA ARG A 361 23.06 -1.36 -36.33
C ARG A 361 24.06 -2.48 -36.59
N ASN A 362 24.28 -3.35 -35.61
CA ASN A 362 25.23 -4.47 -35.73
C ASN A 362 24.77 -5.49 -36.77
N ARG A 363 23.46 -5.77 -36.88
CA ARG A 363 22.88 -6.63 -37.94
C ARG A 363 23.07 -6.06 -39.34
N ILE A 364 22.90 -4.74 -39.51
CA ILE A 364 23.13 -4.07 -40.81
C ILE A 364 24.61 -4.11 -41.21
N LEU A 365 25.53 -3.98 -40.25
CA LEU A 365 26.97 -4.07 -40.52
C LEU A 365 27.41 -5.49 -40.92
N ILE A 366 26.83 -6.53 -40.31
CA ILE A 366 27.11 -7.93 -40.67
C ILE A 366 26.60 -8.24 -42.08
N THR A 367 25.39 -7.81 -42.44
CA THR A 367 24.83 -8.04 -43.79
C THR A 367 25.56 -7.25 -44.89
N LYS A 368 26.17 -6.09 -44.56
CA LYS A 368 27.08 -5.38 -45.47
C LYS A 368 28.43 -6.06 -45.62
N LYS A 369 28.96 -6.70 -44.57
CA LYS A 369 30.21 -7.47 -44.63
C LYS A 369 30.08 -8.81 -45.36
N SER A 370 28.90 -9.43 -45.39
CA SER A 370 28.67 -10.69 -46.13
C SER A 370 28.34 -10.51 -47.61
N LYS A 371 28.25 -9.26 -48.09
CA LYS A 371 28.02 -8.90 -49.51
C LYS A 371 29.29 -8.39 -50.22
N LYS A 372 30.43 -8.42 -49.53
CA LYS A 372 31.77 -8.35 -50.12
C LYS A 372 32.41 -9.71 -49.94
#